data_AF-A7E3H3-F1
#
_entry.id   AF-A7E3H3-F1
#
_cell.length_a   1.000
_cell.length_b   1.000
_cell.length_c   1.000
_cell.angle_alpha   90.00
_cell.angle_beta   90.00
_cell.angle_gamma   90.00
#
_symmetry.space_group_name_H-M   'P 1'
#
loop_
_entity.id
_entity.type
_entity.pdbx_description
1 polymer ?
#
loop_
_entity_poly.entity_id
_entity_poly.type
_entity_poly.pdbx_seq_one_letter_code
_entity_poly.pdbx_strand_id
1 'polypeptide(L)'
;FRKSLRGSQEEPRANGKSENVRFLINSHILHCGLRFNETNCHTHYIAKVAIFCFIVTYMLQVMELYWSKGDQEKLFECFSILSFCGMGVMKLVILRVYHQRWRFLLNQVSILENRHLDPGPLSYDSDNDNDDNEIVTFITKYTDKFKRTSSILIKMYASTLVIYVLSPFVEYIFRQFRGDLNIAYPHILPAWTPLDEFSVTGYLIMVSFETVACIYCVFVHVAFDLTCVGLMIFACGQFYLLRYRSERIGGKGRICRLLKSTEVRAHYRIVFCHGIHVLLV
;
A
#
# COMPACT_ATOMS: atom_id res chain seq x y z
N PHE A 1 -8.64 -8.61 46.18
CA PHE A 1 -9.78 -9.40 45.68
C PHE A 1 -10.13 -8.90 44.29
N ARG A 2 -9.47 -9.27 43.18
CA ARG A 2 -9.27 -10.58 42.53
C ARG A 2 -10.57 -11.40 42.40
N LYS A 3 -10.99 -11.58 41.13
CA LYS A 3 -12.09 -12.39 40.56
C LYS A 3 -13.49 -11.77 40.59
N SER A 4 -13.91 -11.16 39.47
CA SER A 4 -15.10 -11.57 38.71
C SER A 4 -15.32 -10.64 37.50
N LEU A 5 -14.53 -10.81 36.44
CA LEU A 5 -14.81 -10.26 35.11
C LEU A 5 -14.38 -11.33 34.10
N ARG A 6 -15.21 -12.37 33.98
CA ARG A 6 -15.18 -13.32 32.87
C ARG A 6 -16.52 -13.17 32.16
N GLY A 7 -16.66 -12.04 31.48
CA GLY A 7 -17.75 -11.76 30.54
C GLY A 7 -17.27 -12.12 29.14
N SER A 8 -18.05 -12.96 28.48
CA SER A 8 -17.89 -13.52 27.14
C SER A 8 -17.24 -12.55 26.14
N GLN A 9 -16.10 -12.95 25.60
CA GLN A 9 -15.51 -12.35 24.42
C GLN A 9 -16.22 -12.96 23.21
N GLU A 10 -17.40 -12.44 22.88
CA GLU A 10 -18.07 -12.76 21.62
C GLU A 10 -17.29 -12.12 20.47
N GLU A 11 -16.72 -12.96 19.61
CA GLU A 11 -16.28 -12.57 18.28
C GLU A 11 -17.46 -11.95 17.52
N PRO A 12 -17.33 -10.75 16.94
CA PRO A 12 -18.34 -10.24 16.05
C PRO A 12 -18.36 -11.09 14.79
N ARG A 13 -19.44 -11.87 14.65
CA ARG A 13 -19.80 -12.69 13.49
C ARG A 13 -19.56 -11.92 12.20
N ALA A 14 -18.81 -12.56 11.30
CA ALA A 14 -18.69 -12.17 9.91
C ALA A 14 -20.06 -12.29 9.24
N ASN A 15 -20.78 -11.18 9.08
CA ASN A 15 -21.90 -11.11 8.17
C ASN A 15 -21.87 -9.74 7.48
N GLY A 16 -21.61 -9.73 6.18
CA GLY A 16 -21.82 -8.57 5.30
C GLY A 16 -20.93 -7.33 5.49
N LYS A 17 -19.63 -7.47 5.83
CA LYS A 17 -18.73 -6.30 5.77
C LYS A 17 -18.51 -5.89 4.31
N SER A 18 -18.98 -4.70 3.94
CA SER A 18 -18.50 -4.00 2.75
C SER A 18 -16.97 -4.07 2.70
N GLU A 19 -16.40 -4.22 1.51
CA GLU A 19 -14.95 -4.22 1.31
C GLU A 19 -14.37 -2.84 1.67
N ASN A 20 -14.11 -2.64 2.95
CA ASN A 20 -13.61 -1.39 3.49
C ASN A 20 -12.19 -1.10 2.99
N VAL A 21 -11.85 0.18 2.84
CA VAL A 21 -10.55 0.61 2.30
C VAL A 21 -9.39 0.02 3.12
N ARG A 22 -9.54 -0.06 4.45
CA ARG A 22 -8.56 -0.75 5.32
C ARG A 22 -8.41 -2.23 4.99
N PHE A 23 -9.50 -2.95 4.76
CA PHE A 23 -9.44 -4.37 4.45
C PHE A 23 -8.70 -4.60 3.13
N LEU A 24 -8.97 -3.73 2.15
CA LEU A 24 -8.37 -3.76 0.84
C LEU A 24 -6.86 -3.42 0.89
N ILE A 25 -6.48 -2.36 1.61
CA ILE A 25 -5.08 -2.01 1.87
C ILE A 25 -4.36 -3.15 2.64
N ASN A 26 -4.97 -3.66 3.71
CA ASN A 26 -4.37 -4.73 4.49
C ASN A 26 -4.26 -6.04 3.71
N SER A 27 -5.24 -6.37 2.87
CA SER A 27 -5.20 -7.55 2.01
C SER A 27 -4.03 -7.45 1.02
N HIS A 28 -3.85 -6.30 0.36
CA HIS A 28 -2.72 -6.10 -0.54
C HIS A 28 -1.37 -6.12 0.19
N ILE A 29 -1.27 -5.49 1.35
CA ILE A 29 -0.07 -5.55 2.21
C ILE A 29 0.21 -6.99 2.67
N LEU A 30 -0.83 -7.78 2.97
CA LEU A 30 -0.76 -9.19 3.37
C LEU A 30 -0.19 -10.05 2.24
N HIS A 31 -0.66 -9.84 1.00
CA HIS A 31 -0.13 -10.52 -0.19
C HIS A 31 1.33 -10.14 -0.49
N CYS A 32 1.81 -8.98 -0.02
CA CYS A 32 3.19 -8.53 -0.19
C CYS A 32 4.16 -9.03 0.91
N GLY A 33 3.71 -9.86 1.85
CA GLY A 33 4.57 -10.41 2.92
C GLY A 33 5.02 -9.41 3.99
N LEU A 34 4.57 -8.15 3.91
CA LEU A 34 4.81 -7.10 4.89
C LEU A 34 3.76 -7.19 5.99
N ARG A 35 3.83 -8.26 6.79
CA ARG A 35 2.81 -8.53 7.80
C ARG A 35 2.86 -7.51 8.94
N PHE A 36 1.78 -6.74 9.12
CA PHE A 36 1.69 -5.76 10.20
C PHE A 36 1.23 -6.34 11.56
N ASN A 37 0.78 -7.59 11.65
CA ASN A 37 0.31 -8.18 12.90
C ASN A 37 0.62 -9.69 13.00
N GLU A 38 1.11 -10.15 14.15
CA GLU A 38 1.58 -11.51 14.48
C GLU A 38 0.52 -12.60 14.23
N THR A 39 0.94 -13.83 13.83
CA THR A 39 0.40 -15.17 14.23
C THR A 39 0.74 -16.36 13.31
N ASN A 40 1.33 -16.24 12.11
CA ASN A 40 1.83 -17.40 11.32
C ASN A 40 3.34 -17.36 11.10
N CYS A 41 4.02 -18.42 11.53
CA CYS A 41 5.47 -18.54 11.58
C CYS A 41 6.12 -18.72 10.19
N HIS A 42 5.48 -19.44 9.26
CA HIS A 42 6.09 -19.82 7.97
C HIS A 42 6.24 -18.63 6.99
N THR A 43 5.19 -17.80 6.86
CA THR A 43 5.20 -16.61 5.98
C THR A 43 6.26 -15.59 6.40
N HIS A 44 6.63 -15.55 7.68
CA HIS A 44 7.64 -14.62 8.20
C HIS A 44 9.07 -15.02 7.83
N TYR A 45 9.37 -16.32 7.74
CA TYR A 45 10.70 -16.79 7.35
C TYR A 45 10.99 -16.45 5.89
N ILE A 46 10.04 -16.72 4.99
CA ILE A 46 10.15 -16.40 3.56
C ILE A 46 10.35 -14.89 3.36
N ALA A 47 9.57 -14.06 4.06
CA ALA A 47 9.72 -12.60 3.98
C ALA A 47 11.08 -12.13 4.50
N LYS A 48 11.61 -12.72 5.59
CA LYS A 48 12.94 -12.41 6.11
C LYS A 48 14.05 -12.78 5.12
N VAL A 49 13.94 -13.96 4.50
CA VAL A 49 14.89 -14.41 3.47
C VAL A 49 14.84 -13.48 2.26
N ALA A 50 13.65 -13.13 1.75
CA ALA A 50 13.50 -12.22 0.62
C ALA A 50 14.10 -10.82 0.90
N ILE A 51 13.92 -10.31 2.12
CA ILE A 51 14.52 -9.04 2.55
C ILE A 51 16.04 -9.15 2.60
N PHE A 52 16.56 -10.24 3.16
CA PHE A 52 18.00 -10.48 3.17
C PHE A 52 18.56 -10.52 1.75
N CYS A 53 17.94 -11.30 0.84
CA CYS A 53 18.31 -11.34 -0.57
C CYS A 53 18.30 -9.94 -1.18
N PHE A 54 17.22 -9.17 -0.97
CA PHE A 54 17.09 -7.83 -1.53
C PHE A 54 18.19 -6.86 -1.06
N ILE A 55 18.49 -6.85 0.25
CA ILE A 55 19.55 -6.00 0.80
C ILE A 55 20.93 -6.44 0.32
N VAL A 56 21.21 -7.75 0.26
CA VAL A 56 22.49 -8.27 -0.24
C VAL A 56 22.67 -7.94 -1.71
N THR A 57 21.67 -8.20 -2.56
CA THR A 57 21.73 -7.85 -3.99
C THR A 57 21.91 -6.34 -4.19
N TYR A 58 21.25 -5.49 -3.39
CA TYR A 58 21.47 -4.05 -3.44
C TYR A 58 22.92 -3.67 -3.13
N MET A 59 23.55 -4.28 -2.13
CA MET A 59 24.97 -4.04 -1.84
C MET A 59 25.88 -4.51 -2.99
N LEU A 60 25.56 -5.62 -3.64
CA LEU A 60 26.30 -6.11 -4.81
C LEU A 60 26.15 -5.17 -6.02
N GLN A 61 25.00 -4.54 -6.21
CA GLN A 61 24.80 -3.49 -7.23
C GLN A 61 25.65 -2.24 -6.95
N VAL A 62 25.77 -1.83 -5.68
CA VAL A 62 26.63 -0.69 -5.29
C VAL A 62 28.11 -1.02 -5.59
N MET A 63 28.53 -2.25 -5.31
CA MET A 63 29.90 -2.70 -5.64
C MET A 63 30.15 -2.73 -7.15
N GLU A 64 29.18 -3.21 -7.94
CA GLU A 64 29.29 -3.23 -9.41
C GLU A 64 29.40 -1.82 -10.00
N LEU A 65 28.60 -0.87 -9.49
CA LEU A 65 28.69 0.53 -9.90
C LEU A 65 30.07 1.13 -9.58
N TYR A 66 30.66 0.74 -8.44
CA TYR A 66 31.99 1.20 -8.07
C TYR A 66 33.07 0.68 -9.04
N TRP A 67 32.94 -0.57 -9.51
CA TRP A 67 33.88 -1.20 -10.43
C TRP A 67 33.70 -0.73 -11.89
N SER A 68 32.47 -0.48 -12.31
CA SER A 68 32.11 -0.07 -13.67
C SER A 68 32.37 1.41 -13.98
N LYS A 69 33.14 2.12 -13.14
CA LYS A 69 33.49 3.54 -13.33
C LYS A 69 34.20 3.86 -14.66
N GLY A 70 34.81 2.85 -15.29
CA GLY A 70 35.56 3.01 -16.54
C GLY A 70 34.72 3.08 -17.82
N ASP A 71 33.46 2.66 -17.78
CA ASP A 71 32.56 2.61 -18.96
C ASP A 71 31.29 3.43 -18.69
N GLN A 72 31.11 4.51 -19.43
CA GLN A 72 30.01 5.45 -19.20
C GLN A 72 28.64 4.84 -19.51
N GLU A 73 28.52 4.02 -20.55
CA GLU A 73 27.22 3.44 -20.95
C GLU A 73 26.74 2.44 -19.90
N LYS A 74 27.62 1.51 -19.51
CA LYS A 74 27.35 0.53 -18.46
C LYS A 74 27.09 1.21 -17.11
N LEU A 75 27.80 2.29 -16.80
CA LEU A 75 27.61 3.05 -15.56
C LEU A 75 26.22 3.67 -15.49
N PHE A 76 25.72 4.28 -16.56
CA PHE A 76 24.37 4.87 -16.58
C PHE A 76 23.28 3.82 -16.43
N GLU A 77 23.43 2.68 -17.09
CA GLU A 77 22.52 1.55 -16.93
C GLU A 77 22.49 1.05 -15.48
N CYS A 78 23.67 0.75 -14.91
CA CYS A 78 23.81 0.31 -13.52
C CYS A 78 23.22 1.33 -12.54
N PHE A 79 23.49 2.63 -12.75
CA PHE A 79 22.98 3.69 -11.91
C PHE A 79 21.45 3.78 -11.96
N SER A 80 20.85 3.66 -13.15
CA SER A 80 19.39 3.71 -13.30
C SER A 80 18.71 2.57 -12.53
N ILE A 81 19.23 1.35 -12.64
CA ILE A 81 18.68 0.17 -11.96
C ILE A 81 18.93 0.24 -10.45
N LEU A 82 20.13 0.65 -10.04
CA LEU A 82 20.47 0.88 -8.64
C LEU A 82 19.55 1.94 -8.01
N SER A 83 19.20 3.00 -8.74
CA SER A 83 18.30 4.05 -8.24
C SER A 83 16.88 3.52 -7.98
N PHE A 84 16.38 2.65 -8.86
CA PHE A 84 15.09 1.99 -8.70
C PHE A 84 15.09 1.06 -7.48
N CYS A 85 16.10 0.18 -7.36
CA CYS A 85 16.28 -0.68 -6.20
C CYS A 85 16.49 0.12 -4.89
N GLY A 86 17.22 1.24 -4.96
CA GLY A 86 17.46 2.15 -3.85
C GLY A 86 16.17 2.80 -3.33
N MET A 87 15.26 3.22 -4.22
CA MET A 87 13.92 3.66 -3.82
C MET A 87 13.15 2.55 -3.10
N GLY A 88 13.25 1.30 -3.57
CA GLY A 88 12.66 0.13 -2.92
C GLY A 88 13.21 -0.07 -1.50
N VAL A 89 14.53 -0.01 -1.31
CA VAL A 89 15.17 -0.10 0.02
C VAL A 89 14.70 1.04 0.93
N MET A 90 14.67 2.27 0.44
CA MET A 90 14.18 3.42 1.22
C MET A 90 12.73 3.23 1.68
N LYS A 91 11.84 2.80 0.77
CA LYS A 91 10.43 2.51 1.10
C LYS A 91 10.31 1.38 2.12
N LEU A 92 11.10 0.32 1.99
CA LEU A 92 11.15 -0.78 2.97
C LEU A 92 11.54 -0.28 4.36
N VAL A 93 12.58 0.56 4.44
CA VAL A 93 13.04 1.14 5.71
C VAL A 93 11.95 2.02 6.31
N ILE A 94 11.30 2.88 5.52
CA ILE A 94 10.20 3.74 6.01
C ILE A 94 9.03 2.90 6.55
N LEU A 95 8.60 1.86 5.84
CA LEU A 95 7.52 0.98 6.29
C LEU A 95 7.87 0.28 7.61
N ARG A 96 9.12 -0.17 7.76
CA ARG A 96 9.58 -0.88 8.96
C ARG A 96 9.78 0.03 10.15
N VAL A 97 10.48 1.16 9.98
CA VAL A 97 10.78 2.10 11.06
C VAL A 97 9.50 2.74 11.58
N TYR A 98 8.60 3.15 10.68
CA TYR A 98 7.36 3.85 11.04
C TYR A 98 6.15 2.92 11.11
N HIS A 99 6.37 1.61 11.23
CA HIS A 99 5.32 0.59 11.23
C HIS A 99 4.18 0.88 12.20
N GLN A 100 4.51 1.34 13.40
CA GLN A 100 3.53 1.69 14.43
C GLN A 100 2.66 2.89 14.01
N ARG A 101 3.25 3.90 13.35
CA ARG A 101 2.52 5.06 12.84
C ARG A 101 1.59 4.66 11.68
N TRP A 102 2.07 3.82 10.77
CA TRP A 102 1.23 3.28 9.69
C TRP A 102 0.05 2.48 10.23
N ARG A 103 0.27 1.62 11.24
CA ARG A 103 -0.82 0.91 11.93
C ARG A 103 -1.81 1.86 12.58
N PHE A 104 -1.32 2.90 13.25
CA PHE A 104 -2.17 3.90 13.88
C PHE A 104 -3.05 4.60 12.84
N LEU A 105 -2.48 5.08 11.74
CA LEU A 105 -3.22 5.73 10.65
C LEU A 105 -4.30 4.81 10.06
N LEU A 106 -3.95 3.56 9.73
CA LEU A 106 -4.91 2.59 9.21
C LEU A 106 -6.01 2.25 10.22
N ASN A 107 -5.71 2.27 11.51
CA ASN A 107 -6.73 2.08 12.55
C ASN A 107 -7.67 3.27 12.64
N GLN A 108 -7.17 4.51 12.54
CA GLN A 108 -8.02 5.72 12.49
C GLN A 108 -8.94 5.72 11.28
N VAL A 109 -8.43 5.34 10.10
CA VAL A 109 -9.24 5.15 8.88
C VAL A 109 -10.42 4.22 9.16
N SER A 110 -10.16 3.07 9.79
CA SER A 110 -11.18 2.09 10.14
C SER A 110 -12.23 2.62 11.12
N ILE A 111 -11.78 3.31 12.16
CA ILE A 111 -12.66 3.88 13.18
C ILE A 111 -13.57 4.91 12.54
N LEU A 112 -13.02 5.75 11.67
CA LEU A 112 -13.78 6.79 11.00
C LEU A 112 -14.75 6.19 9.98
N GLU A 113 -14.34 5.21 9.16
CA GLU A 113 -15.23 4.52 8.21
C GLU A 113 -16.38 3.81 8.95
N ASN A 114 -16.10 3.13 10.05
CA ASN A 114 -17.15 2.48 10.86
C ASN A 114 -18.09 3.48 11.53
N ARG A 115 -17.58 4.62 12.01
CA ARG A 115 -18.41 5.71 12.59
C ARG A 115 -19.38 6.30 11.56
N HIS A 116 -19.06 6.22 10.26
CA HIS A 116 -19.96 6.65 9.20
C HIS A 116 -21.04 5.60 8.87
N LEU A 117 -20.76 4.32 9.08
CA LEU A 117 -21.68 3.21 8.80
C LEU A 117 -22.60 2.90 9.99
N ASP A 118 -22.15 3.18 11.21
CA ASP A 118 -22.92 3.03 12.45
C ASP A 118 -22.73 4.30 13.31
N PRO A 119 -23.58 5.33 13.12
CA PRO A 119 -23.49 6.59 13.86
C PRO A 119 -23.84 6.46 15.35
N GLY A 120 -24.20 5.26 15.84
CA GLY A 120 -24.56 5.01 17.23
C GLY A 120 -25.95 5.55 17.63
N PRO A 121 -26.34 5.39 18.92
CA PRO A 121 -27.70 5.70 19.40
C PRO A 121 -28.02 7.20 19.47
N LEU A 122 -27.06 8.07 19.15
CA LEU A 122 -27.26 9.52 19.04
C LEU A 122 -27.66 9.95 17.61
N SER A 123 -28.16 9.01 16.80
CA SER A 123 -28.89 9.34 15.58
C SER A 123 -30.17 10.08 15.96
N TYR A 124 -30.14 11.41 15.89
CA TYR A 124 -31.38 12.16 15.70
C TYR A 124 -32.10 11.51 14.51
N ASP A 125 -33.38 11.15 14.65
CA ASP A 125 -34.22 10.68 13.53
C ASP A 125 -34.10 11.70 12.41
N SER A 126 -33.17 11.46 11.48
CA SER A 126 -33.08 12.24 10.28
C SER A 126 -34.29 11.81 9.48
N ASP A 127 -35.27 12.70 9.36
CA ASP A 127 -36.49 12.52 8.55
C ASP A 127 -36.22 12.22 7.05
N ASN A 128 -35.02 11.77 6.65
CA ASN A 128 -34.61 11.54 5.29
C ASN A 128 -33.65 10.35 5.21
N ASP A 129 -34.19 9.20 4.81
CA ASP A 129 -33.45 8.03 4.28
C ASP A 129 -32.44 8.44 3.18
N ASN A 130 -32.66 9.59 2.54
CA ASN A 130 -31.78 10.15 1.53
C ASN A 130 -30.40 10.58 2.05
N ASP A 131 -30.27 11.11 3.28
CA ASP A 131 -28.97 11.57 3.79
C ASP A 131 -28.03 10.37 4.04
N ASP A 132 -28.55 9.25 4.56
CA ASP A 132 -27.78 8.02 4.79
C ASP A 132 -27.42 7.30 3.49
N ASN A 133 -28.37 7.22 2.54
CA ASN A 133 -28.10 6.68 1.20
C ASN A 133 -27.02 7.49 0.45
N GLU A 134 -27.01 8.82 0.59
CA GLU A 134 -25.98 9.67 0.00
C GLU A 134 -24.60 9.42 0.65
N ILE A 135 -24.53 9.22 1.98
CA ILE A 135 -23.27 8.89 2.68
C ILE A 135 -22.70 7.56 2.19
N VAL A 136 -23.53 6.51 2.10
CA VAL A 136 -23.12 5.21 1.56
C VAL A 136 -22.61 5.37 0.12
N THR A 137 -23.29 6.19 -0.68
CA THR A 137 -22.86 6.50 -2.06
C THR A 137 -21.49 7.20 -2.11
N PHE A 138 -21.17 8.07 -1.14
CA PHE A 138 -19.83 8.67 -1.06
C PHE A 138 -18.76 7.65 -0.69
N ILE A 139 -19.07 6.75 0.25
CA ILE A 139 -18.17 5.68 0.70
C ILE A 139 -17.85 4.73 -0.45
N THR A 140 -18.86 4.27 -1.17
CA THR A 140 -18.68 3.42 -2.34
C THR A 140 -17.88 4.13 -3.43
N LYS A 141 -18.16 5.42 -3.69
CA LYS A 141 -17.45 6.20 -4.71
C LYS A 141 -15.94 6.31 -4.47
N TYR A 142 -15.50 6.66 -3.25
CA TYR A 142 -14.05 6.73 -3.00
C TYR A 142 -13.41 5.35 -2.91
N THR A 143 -14.15 4.32 -2.46
CA THR A 143 -13.69 2.93 -2.42
C THR A 143 -13.48 2.38 -3.82
N ASP A 144 -14.40 2.64 -4.75
CA ASP A 144 -14.27 2.27 -6.16
C ASP A 144 -13.14 3.02 -6.84
N LYS A 145 -12.97 4.31 -6.51
CA LYS A 145 -11.81 5.08 -6.96
C LYS A 145 -10.51 4.41 -6.49
N PHE A 146 -10.43 3.99 -5.23
CA PHE A 146 -9.28 3.26 -4.70
C PHE A 146 -9.05 1.93 -5.42
N LYS A 147 -10.09 1.10 -5.61
CA LYS A 147 -10.00 -0.18 -6.35
C LYS A 147 -9.49 0.00 -7.78
N ARG A 148 -9.97 1.04 -8.47
CA ARG A 148 -9.51 1.33 -9.83
C ARG A 148 -8.05 1.75 -9.85
N THR A 149 -7.67 2.68 -8.98
CA THR A 149 -6.29 3.16 -8.88
C THR A 149 -5.34 2.04 -8.45
N SER A 150 -5.74 1.18 -7.51
CA SER A 150 -4.96 0.03 -7.06
C SER A 150 -4.72 -0.96 -8.19
N SER A 151 -5.75 -1.28 -8.97
CA SER A 151 -5.63 -2.19 -10.12
C SER A 151 -4.68 -1.64 -11.17
N ILE A 152 -4.77 -0.34 -11.49
CA ILE A 152 -3.86 0.32 -12.45
C ILE A 152 -2.41 0.26 -11.94
N LEU A 153 -2.19 0.61 -10.67
CA LEU A 153 -0.86 0.64 -10.07
C LEU A 153 -0.22 -0.75 -10.02
N ILE A 154 -0.98 -1.77 -9.61
CA ILE A 154 -0.51 -3.17 -9.59
C ILE A 154 -0.16 -3.63 -11.00
N LYS A 155 -0.99 -3.33 -12.01
CA LYS A 155 -0.71 -3.70 -13.41
C LYS A 155 0.54 -3.02 -13.95
N MET A 156 0.72 -1.74 -13.67
CA MET A 156 1.92 -0.99 -14.06
C MET A 156 3.18 -1.63 -13.47
N TYR A 157 3.19 -1.91 -12.17
CA TYR A 157 4.32 -2.56 -11.51
C TYR A 157 4.55 -4.00 -11.98
N ALA A 158 3.49 -4.76 -12.27
CA ALA A 158 3.60 -6.09 -12.85
C ALA A 158 4.21 -6.05 -14.25
N SER A 159 3.82 -5.10 -15.11
CA SER A 159 4.45 -4.92 -16.42
C SER A 159 5.93 -4.53 -16.30
N THR A 160 6.27 -3.66 -15.34
CA THR A 160 7.65 -3.29 -15.07
C THR A 160 8.47 -4.51 -14.67
N LEU A 161 7.98 -5.36 -13.77
CA LEU A 161 8.65 -6.60 -13.39
C LEU A 161 8.92 -7.52 -14.58
N VAL A 162 7.93 -7.71 -15.46
CA VAL A 162 8.07 -8.54 -16.66
C VAL A 162 9.14 -7.97 -17.59
N ILE A 163 9.15 -6.65 -17.82
CA ILE A 163 10.15 -5.98 -18.65
C ILE A 163 11.55 -6.16 -18.05
N TYR A 164 11.72 -5.91 -16.75
CA TYR A 164 13.01 -6.05 -16.08
C TYR A 164 13.56 -7.47 -16.15
N VAL A 165 12.72 -8.48 -15.94
CA VAL A 165 13.14 -9.87 -16.00
C VAL A 165 13.47 -10.28 -17.43
N LEU A 166 12.67 -9.88 -18.44
CA LEU A 166 12.86 -10.34 -19.81
C LEU A 166 13.94 -9.59 -20.60
N SER A 167 14.14 -8.28 -20.32
CA SER A 167 15.06 -7.42 -21.08
C SER A 167 16.46 -8.02 -21.28
N PRO A 168 17.18 -8.47 -20.24
CA PRO A 168 18.54 -8.99 -20.41
C PRO A 168 18.59 -10.29 -21.21
N PHE A 169 17.55 -11.14 -21.14
CA PHE A 169 17.49 -12.37 -21.94
C PHE A 169 17.18 -12.08 -23.41
N VAL A 170 16.29 -11.12 -23.69
CA VAL A 170 16.00 -10.70 -25.06
C VAL A 170 17.25 -10.10 -25.70
N GLU A 171 17.98 -9.27 -24.97
CA GLU A 171 19.24 -8.70 -25.44
C GLU A 171 20.31 -9.78 -25.69
N TYR A 172 20.44 -10.75 -24.78
CA TYR A 172 21.33 -11.90 -24.95
C TYR A 172 21.01 -12.69 -26.22
N ILE A 173 19.73 -13.01 -26.45
CA ILE A 173 19.28 -13.72 -27.66
C ILE A 173 19.60 -12.91 -28.91
N PHE A 174 19.38 -11.60 -28.89
CA PHE A 174 19.66 -10.73 -30.03
C PHE A 174 21.16 -10.67 -30.36
N ARG A 175 22.03 -10.57 -29.32
CA ARG A 175 23.49 -10.62 -29.48
C ARG A 175 23.96 -11.97 -30.03
N GLN A 176 23.36 -13.07 -29.57
CA GLN A 176 23.62 -14.42 -30.08
C GLN A 176 23.29 -14.54 -31.58
N PHE A 177 22.13 -14.03 -32.01
CA PHE A 177 21.74 -14.03 -33.43
C PHE A 177 22.68 -13.19 -34.29
N ARG A 178 23.30 -12.14 -33.72
CA ARG A 178 24.26 -11.28 -34.41
C ARG A 178 25.65 -11.91 -34.57
N GLY A 179 25.89 -13.07 -33.94
CA GLY A 179 27.14 -13.83 -34.07
C GLY A 179 28.28 -13.32 -33.20
N ASP A 180 27.99 -12.60 -32.10
CA ASP A 180 29.04 -12.21 -31.14
C ASP A 180 29.66 -13.43 -30.47
N LEU A 181 31.00 -13.51 -30.46
CA LEU A 181 31.76 -14.67 -29.98
C LEU A 181 32.07 -14.63 -28.46
N ASN A 182 31.88 -13.48 -27.80
CA ASN A 182 32.17 -13.25 -26.37
C ASN A 182 30.92 -12.80 -25.61
N ILE A 183 29.92 -13.68 -25.51
CA ILE A 183 28.66 -13.35 -24.82
C ILE A 183 28.70 -13.91 -23.40
N ALA A 184 28.71 -13.01 -22.41
CA ALA A 184 28.54 -13.37 -21.00
C ALA A 184 27.08 -13.78 -20.71
N TYR A 185 26.88 -14.65 -19.73
CA TYR A 185 25.53 -15.05 -19.33
C TYR A 185 24.72 -13.84 -18.82
N PRO A 186 23.40 -13.77 -19.12
CA PRO A 186 22.58 -12.62 -18.78
C PRO A 186 22.18 -12.64 -17.28
N HIS A 187 22.40 -11.52 -16.61
CA HIS A 187 21.91 -11.27 -15.25
C HIS A 187 20.65 -10.43 -15.27
N ILE A 188 19.76 -10.64 -14.30
CA ILE A 188 18.51 -9.89 -14.18
C ILE A 188 18.78 -8.48 -13.65
N LEU A 189 19.76 -8.37 -12.76
CA LEU A 189 20.17 -7.11 -12.16
C LEU A 189 21.67 -6.91 -12.38
N PRO A 190 22.12 -5.69 -12.74
CA PRO A 190 23.54 -5.40 -12.87
C PRO A 190 24.16 -5.39 -11.48
N ALA A 191 24.77 -6.50 -11.09
CA ALA A 191 25.35 -6.71 -9.78
C ALA A 191 26.68 -7.44 -9.93
N TRP A 192 27.55 -7.26 -8.93
CA TRP A 192 28.82 -7.96 -8.90
C TRP A 192 28.56 -9.43 -8.56
N THR A 193 29.01 -10.34 -9.44
CA THR A 193 28.67 -11.76 -9.41
C THR A 193 29.90 -12.65 -9.24
N PRO A 194 30.51 -12.66 -8.03
CA PRO A 194 31.75 -13.41 -7.80
C PRO A 194 31.58 -14.92 -7.99
N LEU A 195 30.35 -15.44 -7.86
CA LEU A 195 30.08 -16.88 -7.98
C LEU A 195 30.08 -17.40 -9.43
N ASP A 196 29.97 -16.52 -10.42
CA ASP A 196 29.95 -16.90 -11.83
C ASP A 196 31.29 -17.48 -12.28
N GLU A 197 32.39 -17.00 -11.70
CA GLU A 197 33.75 -17.43 -12.04
C GLU A 197 34.04 -18.87 -11.57
N PHE A 198 33.29 -19.38 -10.57
CA PHE A 198 33.58 -20.67 -9.96
C PHE A 198 32.88 -21.84 -10.65
N SER A 199 31.63 -21.66 -11.11
CA SER A 199 30.85 -22.71 -11.78
C SER A 199 29.53 -22.21 -12.35
N VAL A 200 28.95 -22.96 -13.30
CA VAL A 200 27.57 -22.78 -13.78
C VAL A 200 26.54 -22.86 -12.65
N THR A 201 26.81 -23.67 -11.62
CA THR A 201 25.95 -23.75 -10.43
C THR A 201 25.97 -22.43 -9.65
N GLY A 202 27.12 -21.77 -9.56
CA GLY A 202 27.27 -20.44 -8.93
C GLY A 202 26.41 -19.39 -9.63
N TYR A 203 26.45 -19.37 -10.96
CA TYR A 203 25.59 -18.51 -11.78
C TYR A 203 24.09 -18.73 -11.53
N LEU A 204 23.63 -19.99 -11.52
CA LEU A 204 22.21 -20.29 -11.26
C LEU A 204 21.75 -19.82 -9.87
N ILE A 205 22.64 -19.90 -8.87
CA ILE A 205 22.39 -19.39 -7.53
C ILE A 205 22.24 -17.87 -7.57
N MET A 206 23.16 -17.16 -8.22
CA MET A 206 23.12 -15.69 -8.34
C MET A 206 21.84 -15.19 -9.00
N VAL A 207 21.48 -15.76 -10.16
CA VAL A 207 20.24 -15.42 -10.87
C VAL A 207 19.01 -15.70 -10.01
N SER A 208 19.02 -16.77 -9.21
CA SER A 208 17.93 -17.06 -8.27
C SER A 208 17.82 -15.97 -7.18
N PHE A 209 18.94 -15.52 -6.61
CA PHE A 209 18.96 -14.42 -5.65
C PHE A 209 18.46 -13.11 -6.26
N GLU A 210 18.91 -12.78 -7.46
CA GLU A 210 18.47 -11.59 -8.20
C GLU A 210 16.97 -11.64 -8.53
N THR A 211 16.45 -12.80 -8.93
CA THR A 211 15.03 -12.99 -9.21
C THR A 211 14.20 -12.71 -7.95
N VAL A 212 14.58 -13.29 -6.82
CA VAL A 212 13.89 -13.09 -5.53
C VAL A 212 13.98 -11.62 -5.10
N ALA A 213 15.16 -11.00 -5.22
CA ALA A 213 15.37 -9.60 -4.90
C ALA A 213 14.53 -8.65 -5.77
N CYS A 214 14.48 -8.89 -7.09
CA CYS A 214 13.72 -8.10 -8.05
C CYS A 214 12.21 -8.17 -7.77
N ILE A 215 11.69 -9.40 -7.61
CA ILE A 215 10.28 -9.62 -7.25
C ILE A 215 9.96 -8.92 -5.93
N TYR A 216 10.80 -9.07 -4.91
CA TYR A 216 10.59 -8.46 -3.61
C TYR A 216 10.63 -6.92 -3.67
N CYS A 217 11.55 -6.34 -4.46
CA CYS A 217 11.62 -4.90 -4.69
C CYS A 217 10.27 -4.36 -5.20
N VAL A 218 9.71 -4.99 -6.24
CA VAL A 218 8.42 -4.58 -6.82
C VAL A 218 7.28 -4.69 -5.79
N PHE A 219 7.26 -5.76 -4.98
CA PHE A 219 6.27 -5.88 -3.91
C PHE A 219 6.36 -4.76 -2.88
N VAL A 220 7.56 -4.35 -2.48
CA VAL A 220 7.75 -3.21 -1.56
C VAL A 220 7.22 -1.92 -2.18
N HIS A 221 7.52 -1.68 -3.47
CA HIS A 221 7.01 -0.52 -4.20
C HIS A 221 5.48 -0.48 -4.21
N VAL A 222 4.84 -1.59 -4.59
CA VAL A 222 3.37 -1.71 -4.63
C VAL A 222 2.78 -1.48 -3.24
N ALA A 223 3.31 -2.15 -2.20
CA ALA A 223 2.79 -2.04 -0.85
C ALA A 223 2.86 -0.60 -0.31
N PHE A 224 4.00 0.06 -0.47
CA PHE A 224 4.17 1.45 0.01
C PHE A 224 3.26 2.40 -0.75
N ASP A 225 3.31 2.39 -2.09
CA ASP A 225 2.58 3.36 -2.91
C ASP A 225 1.08 3.19 -2.77
N LEU A 226 0.61 1.94 -2.71
CA LEU A 226 -0.81 1.65 -2.52
C LEU A 226 -1.31 2.12 -1.15
N THR A 227 -0.49 1.97 -0.11
CA THR A 227 -0.82 2.47 1.23
C THR A 227 -0.95 3.99 1.21
N CYS A 228 0.04 4.69 0.65
CA CYS A 228 0.04 6.15 0.52
C CYS A 228 -1.16 6.66 -0.28
N VAL A 229 -1.37 6.12 -1.48
CA VAL A 229 -2.49 6.49 -2.35
C VAL A 229 -3.84 6.17 -1.70
N GLY A 230 -3.96 5.05 -1.00
CA GLY A 230 -5.16 4.68 -0.26
C GLY A 230 -5.51 5.67 0.83
N LEU A 231 -4.52 6.08 1.64
CA LEU A 231 -4.71 7.13 2.65
C LEU A 231 -5.08 8.48 2.02
N MET A 232 -4.44 8.86 0.92
CA MET A 232 -4.75 10.11 0.21
C MET A 232 -6.17 10.13 -0.37
N ILE A 233 -6.60 9.05 -1.02
CA ILE A 233 -7.96 8.92 -1.56
C ILE A 233 -8.98 8.96 -0.41
N PHE A 234 -8.70 8.24 0.68
CA PHE A 234 -9.55 8.26 1.86
C PHE A 234 -9.66 9.67 2.45
N ALA A 235 -8.54 10.35 2.73
CA ALA A 235 -8.55 11.70 3.29
C ALA A 235 -9.32 12.69 2.39
N CYS A 236 -9.12 12.62 1.07
CA CYS A 236 -9.88 13.42 0.11
C CYS A 236 -11.39 13.13 0.17
N GLY A 237 -11.79 11.85 0.26
CA GLY A 237 -13.18 11.46 0.43
C GLY A 237 -13.80 11.99 1.73
N GLN A 238 -13.04 11.96 2.83
CA GLN A 238 -13.48 12.48 4.13
C GLN A 238 -13.64 14.01 4.13
N PHE A 239 -12.70 14.76 3.54
CA PHE A 239 -12.85 16.21 3.39
C PHE A 239 -14.04 16.58 2.50
N TYR A 240 -14.29 15.81 1.44
CA TYR A 240 -15.47 16.01 0.61
C TYR A 240 -16.76 15.79 1.42
N LEU A 241 -16.81 14.72 2.23
CA LEU A 241 -17.96 14.42 3.07
C LEU A 241 -18.17 15.47 4.17
N LEU A 242 -17.08 15.98 4.75
CA LEU A 242 -17.13 17.06 5.74
C LEU A 242 -17.71 18.34 5.12
N ARG A 243 -17.25 18.71 3.91
CA ARG A 243 -17.81 19.84 3.16
C ARG A 243 -19.30 19.64 2.91
N TYR A 244 -19.68 18.47 2.42
CA TYR A 244 -21.06 18.14 2.12
C TYR A 244 -21.99 18.28 3.33
N ARG A 245 -21.55 17.79 4.49
CA ARG A 245 -22.32 17.92 5.74
C ARG A 245 -22.37 19.35 6.24
N SER A 246 -21.27 20.09 6.10
CA SER A 246 -21.19 21.50 6.49
C SER A 246 -22.15 22.38 5.69
N GLU A 247 -22.22 22.17 4.37
CA GLU A 247 -23.18 22.86 3.48
C GLU A 247 -24.64 22.60 3.87
N ARG A 248 -24.93 21.47 4.54
CA ARG A 248 -26.27 21.06 4.95
C ARG A 248 -26.60 21.32 6.42
N ILE A 249 -25.74 22.01 7.19
CA ILE A 249 -26.02 22.32 8.61
C ILE A 249 -27.35 23.07 8.75
N GLY A 250 -27.63 24.03 7.87
CA GLY A 250 -28.87 24.82 7.85
C GLY A 250 -30.09 24.13 7.23
N GLY A 251 -29.96 22.90 6.72
CA GLY A 251 -31.02 22.17 6.02
C GLY A 251 -31.23 22.59 4.55
N LYS A 252 -32.11 21.87 3.83
CA LYS A 252 -32.43 22.09 2.40
C LYS A 252 -33.63 23.04 2.16
N GLY A 253 -34.18 23.64 3.21
CA GLY A 253 -35.42 24.41 3.13
C GLY A 253 -35.22 25.78 2.48
N ARG A 254 -36.11 26.18 1.56
CA ARG A 254 -36.18 27.56 1.05
C ARG A 254 -36.78 28.54 2.07
N ILE A 255 -37.42 28.01 3.13
CA ILE A 255 -38.13 28.79 4.14
C ILE A 255 -37.37 28.65 5.46
N CYS A 256 -36.88 29.77 5.98
CA CYS A 256 -36.23 29.83 7.28
C CYS A 256 -37.31 29.83 8.37
N ARG A 257 -37.66 28.65 8.90
CA ARG A 257 -38.53 28.53 10.09
C ARG A 257 -37.66 28.23 11.31
N LEU A 258 -37.62 29.16 12.25
CA LEU A 258 -37.00 29.00 13.57
C LEU A 258 -37.86 28.06 14.42
N LEU A 259 -37.72 26.75 14.17
CA LEU A 259 -38.22 25.72 15.07
C LEU A 259 -37.08 25.23 15.97
N LYS A 260 -37.42 24.95 17.23
CA LYS A 260 -36.52 24.33 18.21
C LYS A 260 -35.90 23.02 17.72
N SER A 261 -36.64 22.24 16.91
CA SER A 261 -36.14 21.01 16.28
C SER A 261 -35.05 21.26 15.23
N THR A 262 -35.13 22.38 14.49
CA THR A 262 -34.13 22.77 13.49
C THR A 262 -32.83 23.23 14.17
N GLU A 263 -32.92 23.95 15.29
CA GLU A 263 -31.75 24.37 16.07
C GLU A 263 -31.00 23.17 16.69
N VAL A 264 -31.74 22.22 17.28
CA VAL A 264 -31.15 20.97 17.82
C VAL A 264 -30.44 20.17 16.72
N ARG A 265 -31.06 20.07 15.53
CA ARG A 265 -30.47 19.41 14.37
C ARG A 265 -29.20 20.11 13.88
N ALA A 266 -29.22 21.43 13.77
CA ALA A 266 -28.05 22.20 13.34
C ALA A 266 -26.90 22.08 14.36
N HIS A 267 -27.20 22.17 15.66
CA HIS A 267 -26.23 21.99 16.72
C HIS A 267 -25.59 20.60 16.67
N TYR A 268 -26.39 19.54 16.52
CA TYR A 268 -25.87 18.18 16.34
C TYR A 268 -24.93 18.06 15.13
N ARG A 269 -25.33 18.59 13.96
CA ARG A 269 -24.50 18.56 12.74
C ARG A 269 -23.18 19.31 12.91
N ILE A 270 -23.18 20.45 13.63
CA ILE A 270 -21.97 21.21 13.95
C ILE A 270 -21.03 20.40 14.83
N VAL A 271 -21.53 19.85 15.95
CA VAL A 271 -20.74 19.04 16.89
C VAL A 271 -20.13 17.83 16.18
N PHE A 272 -20.91 17.18 15.33
CA PHE A 272 -20.45 16.03 14.57
C PHE A 272 -19.40 16.39 13.50
N CYS A 273 -19.61 17.47 12.73
CA CYS A 273 -18.62 17.95 11.76
C CYS A 273 -17.32 18.36 12.45
N HIS A 274 -17.42 19.04 13.60
CA HIS A 274 -16.26 19.39 14.42
C HIS A 274 -15.49 18.14 14.89
N GLY A 275 -16.21 17.11 15.37
CA GLY A 275 -15.59 15.85 15.77
C GLY A 275 -14.87 15.12 14.63
N ILE A 276 -15.39 15.18 13.40
CA ILE A 276 -14.73 14.63 12.21
C ILE A 276 -13.50 15.45 11.83
N HIS A 277 -13.61 16.78 11.83
CA HIS A 277 -12.50 17.68 11.52
C HIS A 277 -11.31 17.45 12.47
N VAL A 278 -11.56 17.37 13.78
CA VAL A 278 -10.51 17.12 14.79
C VAL A 278 -9.82 15.76 14.60
N LEU A 279 -10.52 14.77 14.05
CA LEU A 279 -9.91 13.46 13.80
C LEU A 279 -9.11 13.41 12.48
N LEU A 280 -9.38 14.33 11.55
CA LEU A 280 -8.70 14.45 10.26
C LEU A 280 -7.41 15.28 10.31
N VAL A 281 -7.28 16.19 11.27
CA VAL A 281 -6.12 17.09 11.49
C VAL A 281 -5.16 16.49 12.51
#